data_AF-A0A966KBP8-F1
#
_entry.id   AF-A0A966KBP8-F1
#
_cell.length_a   1.000
_cell.length_b   1.000
_cell.length_c   1.000
_cell.angle_alpha   90.00
_cell.angle_beta   90.00
_cell.angle_gamma   90.00
#
_symmetry.space_group_name_H-M   'P 1'
#
loop_
_entity.id
_entity.type
_entity.pdbx_description
1 polymer ?
#
loop_
_entity_poly.entity_id
_entity_poly.type
_entity_poly.pdbx_seq_one_letter_code
_entity_poly.pdbx_strand_id
1 'polypeptide(L)' 'MKGKIALLDYFDGKEAAALLIDGELHDFFAEPGANAPGSIFKVKVKHQIKGSGGIFVESPDG' A
#
# COMPACT_ATOMS: atom_id res chain seq x y z
N MET A 1 27.23 -12.62 -2.98
CA MET A 1 27.45 -11.25 -3.52
C MET A 1 27.68 -10.34 -2.33
N LYS A 2 28.31 -9.16 -2.44
CA LYS A 2 28.33 -8.21 -1.31
C LYS A 2 27.47 -6.99 -1.66
N GLY A 3 26.49 -6.66 -0.83
CA GLY A 3 25.67 -5.45 -0.99
C GLY A 3 24.18 -5.68 -0.78
N LYS A 4 23.43 -4.58 -0.88
CA LYS A 4 21.97 -4.55 -0.81
C LYS A 4 21.42 -4.18 -2.18
N ILE A 5 20.43 -4.93 -2.65
CA ILE A 5 19.78 -4.70 -3.95
C ILE A 5 18.27 -4.73 -3.74
N ALA A 6 17.59 -3.71 -4.25
CA ALA A 6 16.15 -3.75 -4.45
C ALA A 6 15.87 -4.25 -5.87
N LEU A 7 15.20 -5.38 -5.98
CA LEU A 7 14.68 -5.91 -7.24
C LEU A 7 13.23 -5.47 -7.39
N LEU A 8 12.87 -4.94 -8.55
CA LEU A 8 11.51 -4.52 -8.88
C LEU A 8 11.05 -5.34 -10.08
N ASP A 9 9.93 -6.05 -9.96
CA ASP A 9 9.39 -6.89 -11.04
C ASP A 9 7.90 -7.15 -10.80
N TYR A 10 7.29 -8.00 -11.62
CA TYR A 10 5.95 -8.54 -11.42
C TYR A 10 6.01 -9.96 -10.85
N PHE A 11 5.22 -10.23 -9.81
CA PHE A 11 5.01 -11.54 -9.22
C PHE A 11 3.50 -11.84 -9.21
N ASP A 12 3.09 -12.98 -9.78
CA ASP A 12 1.68 -13.36 -9.97
C ASP A 12 0.82 -12.25 -10.60
N GLY A 13 1.40 -11.51 -11.57
CA GLY A 13 0.72 -10.43 -12.29
C GLY A 13 0.57 -9.12 -11.50
N LYS A 14 1.20 -9.00 -10.32
CA LYS A 14 1.21 -7.79 -9.50
C LYS A 14 2.61 -7.22 -9.39
N GLU A 15 2.72 -5.89 -9.27
CA GLU A 15 4.00 -5.25 -8.98
C GLU A 15 4.55 -5.75 -7.64
N ALA A 16 5.85 -6.02 -7.58
CA ALA A 16 6.52 -6.55 -6.42
C ALA A 16 7.93 -5.98 -6.29
N ALA A 17 8.41 -5.95 -5.05
CA ALA A 17 9.76 -5.54 -4.70
C ALA A 17 10.39 -6.58 -3.77
N ALA A 18 11.65 -6.94 -4.02
CA ALA A 18 12.42 -7.83 -3.16
C ALA A 18 13.71 -7.15 -2.71
N LEU A 19 14.03 -7.26 -1.42
CA LEU A 19 15.31 -6.83 -0.86
C LEU A 19 16.23 -8.03 -0.77
N LEU A 20 17.32 -8.02 -1.54
CA LEU A 20 18.42 -8.97 -1.38
C LEU A 20 19.54 -8.35 -0.55
N ILE A 21 20.06 -9.11 0.42
CA ILE A 21 21.28 -8.77 1.16
C ILE A 21 22.27 -9.91 0.96
N ASP A 22 23.43 -9.57 0.39
CA ASP A 22 24.53 -10.51 0.10
C ASP A 22 24.17 -11.73 -0.79
N GLY A 23 23.03 -11.65 -1.47
CA GLY A 23 22.49 -12.68 -2.36
C GLY A 23 21.34 -13.49 -1.76
N GLU A 24 20.94 -13.21 -0.52
CA GLU A 24 19.81 -13.85 0.16
C GLU A 24 18.58 -12.93 0.19
N LEU A 25 17.39 -13.52 0.04
CA LEU A 25 16.13 -12.78 0.14
C LEU A 25 15.87 -12.42 1.61
N HIS A 26 15.81 -11.12 1.87
CA HIS A 26 15.60 -10.59 3.22
C HIS A 26 14.19 -10.03 3.40
N ASP A 27 13.63 -9.42 2.36
CA ASP A 27 12.27 -8.88 2.40
C ASP A 27 11.61 -9.00 1.04
N PHE A 28 10.28 -9.12 1.05
CA PHE A 28 9.46 -9.23 -0.14
C PHE A 28 8.13 -8.50 0.07
N PHE A 29 7.85 -7.58 -0.84
CA PHE A 29 6.60 -6.85 -0.90
C PHE A 29 5.92 -7.14 -2.23
N ALA A 30 4.62 -7.43 -2.20
CA ALA A 30 3.79 -7.51 -3.39
C ALA A 30 2.62 -6.54 -3.23
N GLU A 31 2.26 -5.87 -4.31
CA GLU A 31 1.24 -4.81 -4.34
C GLU A 31 -0.10 -5.34 -3.77
N PRO A 32 -0.58 -4.79 -2.64
CA PRO A 32 -1.80 -5.26 -1.96
C PRO A 32 -3.10 -4.87 -2.69
N GLY A 33 -3.05 -3.96 -3.68
CA GLY A 33 -4.20 -3.52 -4.47
C GLY A 33 -4.71 -2.14 -4.07
N ALA A 34 -5.64 -1.59 -4.84
CA ALA A 34 -6.00 -0.16 -4.83
C ALA A 34 -6.37 0.42 -3.45
N ASN A 35 -6.94 -0.38 -2.54
CA ASN A 35 -7.50 0.07 -1.26
C ASN A 35 -6.72 -0.45 -0.04
N ALA A 36 -5.41 -0.55 -0.15
CA ALA A 36 -4.57 -0.97 0.95
C ALA A 36 -4.51 0.07 2.09
N PRO A 37 -4.23 -0.36 3.33
CA PRO A 37 -3.94 0.57 4.42
C PRO A 37 -2.80 1.51 4.05
N GLY A 38 -2.99 2.81 4.30
CA GLY A 38 -2.03 3.85 3.93
C GLY A 38 -2.29 4.48 2.56
N SER A 39 -3.19 3.90 1.73
CA SER A 39 -3.65 4.56 0.51
C SER A 39 -4.27 5.93 0.83
N ILE A 40 -3.91 6.94 0.04
CA ILE A 40 -4.40 8.31 0.20
C ILE A 40 -5.48 8.57 -0.86
N PHE A 41 -6.68 8.89 -0.40
CA PHE A 41 -7.82 9.20 -1.26
C PHE A 41 -8.22 10.66 -1.16
N LYS A 42 -8.60 11.24 -2.30
CA LYS A 42 -9.43 12.44 -2.31
C LYS A 42 -10.87 12.02 -2.06
N VAL A 43 -11.50 12.58 -1.03
CA VAL A 43 -12.86 12.22 -0.61
C VAL A 43 -13.76 13.45 -0.54
N LYS A 44 -15.08 13.21 -0.58
CA LYS A 44 -16.09 14.25 -0.30
C LYS A 44 -16.67 14.04 1.09
N VAL A 45 -16.71 15.10 1.89
CA VAL A 45 -17.39 15.06 3.19
C VAL A 45 -18.90 14.89 3.01
N LYS A 46 -19.49 13.92 3.69
CA LYS A 46 -20.95 13.69 3.72
C LYS A 46 -21.59 14.22 4.99
N HIS A 47 -21.29 13.61 6.15
CA HIS A 47 -21.95 13.93 7.41
C HIS A 47 -20.98 13.96 8.59
N GLN A 48 -20.99 15.04 9.36
CA GLN A 48 -20.32 15.09 10.65
C GLN A 48 -21.22 14.50 11.74
N ILE A 49 -20.69 13.57 12.53
CA ILE A 49 -21.46 12.89 13.57
C ILE A 49 -21.08 13.49 14.93
N LYS A 50 -21.98 14.29 15.51
CA LYS A 50 -21.76 14.89 16.83
C LYS A 50 -21.53 13.81 17.89
N GLY A 51 -20.52 14.02 18.74
CA GLY A 51 -20.18 13.11 19.85
C GLY A 51 -19.33 11.89 19.45
N SER A 52 -19.11 11.63 18.16
CA SER A 52 -18.23 10.52 17.71
C SER A 52 -16.75 10.89 17.60
N GLY A 53 -16.43 12.18 17.46
CA GLY A 53 -15.10 12.63 17.08
C GLY A 53 -14.74 12.35 15.60
N GLY A 54 -15.69 11.90 14.78
CA GLY A 54 -15.47 11.51 13.38
C GLY A 54 -16.44 12.12 12.37
N ILE A 55 -16.19 11.79 11.10
CA ILE A 55 -16.93 12.28 9.94
C ILE A 55 -17.07 11.16 8.91
N PHE A 56 -18.27 11.01 8.33
CA PHE A 56 -18.48 10.15 7.17
C PHE A 56 -18.04 10.88 5.90
N VAL A 57 -17.29 10.17 5.07
CA VAL A 57 -16.82 10.62 3.76
C VAL A 57 -17.27 9.64 2.69
N GLU A 58 -17.40 10.14 1.47
CA GLU A 58 -17.58 9.35 0.25
C GLU A 58 -16.21 9.20 -0.41
N SER A 59 -15.73 7.96 -0.48
CA SER A 59 -14.50 7.62 -1.20
C SER A 59 -14.80 7.49 -2.69
N PRO A 60 -13.77 7.45 -3.57
CA PRO A 60 -13.97 7.19 -5.00
C PRO A 60 -14.71 5.89 -5.29
N ASP A 61 -14.69 4.94 -4.35
CA ASP A 61 -15.21 3.60 -4.49
C ASP A 61 -16.64 3.46 -3.94
N GLY A 62 -17.18 4.54 -3.32
CA GLY A 62 -18.54 4.63 -2.79
C GLY A 62 -18.60 4.71 -1.27
#